data_AF-A0A2M7IY83-F1
#
_entry.id   AF-A0A2M7IY83-F1
#
_cell.length_a   1.000
_cell.length_b   1.000
_cell.length_c   1.000
_cell.angle_alpha   90.00
_cell.angle_beta   90.00
_cell.angle_gamma   90.00
#
_symmetry.space_group_name_H-M   'P 1'
#
loop_
_entity.id
_entity.type
_entity.pdbx_description
1 polymer ?
#
loop_
_entity_poly.entity_id
_entity_poly.type
_entity_poly.pdbx_seq_one_letter_code
_entity_poly.pdbx_strand_id
1 'polypeptide(L)'
;GLQPKNCYYSTVPYRSEDVYYSVLTLYCRDCVDCLQLDNCEQCYDSIHLYRCHSCFFCYDCSEYLNSYFLFNCRNCQHCFGCDNLRNKKYYFFNQPLSKEDYETKLKAINLGKRTVLREYQNKFGEILSLAIHRDNSNLKVINSIGNDLRECRDCFWCFEIWGGCENMRYCQSTEKSNNAMDFFGGSFDSFIYESSGISYCNNMKFCVQCRYSSSLEYCVECKQCDFCFGCFGLNNKKYYIFNKPYSESDYWALIDKIKSQMLQTGEYGQFFPLTDSWVSYNNSSAFVGFPLAEQEARQRGWHWQNEVESELDLSKFSALQAKDIPDDIADVADDILDKVLICEQTNKPFRLTKHELDFYRQHKLPLPAVHPLQRIKNRFVFRHPYKLWKDVCFNCKKEMHSGWDPAKKYKVYCETCYLKEVV
;
A
#
# COMPACT_ATOMS: atom_id res chain seq x y z
N GLY A 1 -7.32 12.87 -0.71
CA GLY A 1 -5.86 13.08 -0.78
C GLY A 1 -5.54 14.55 -0.55
N LEU A 2 -4.28 14.90 -0.29
CA LEU A 2 -3.86 16.31 -0.18
C LEU A 2 -3.40 16.80 -1.56
N GLN A 3 -3.99 17.89 -2.05
CA GLN A 3 -3.64 18.50 -3.36
C GLN A 3 -3.56 17.50 -4.55
N PRO A 4 -4.53 16.58 -4.75
CA PRO A 4 -4.55 15.74 -5.93
C PRO A 4 -5.02 16.51 -7.17
N LYS A 5 -4.49 16.15 -8.33
CA LYS A 5 -4.97 16.61 -9.65
C LYS A 5 -5.20 15.38 -10.53
N ASN A 6 -6.32 15.34 -11.27
CA ASN A 6 -6.64 14.27 -12.23
C ASN A 6 -6.46 12.82 -11.69
N CYS A 7 -6.79 12.56 -10.43
CA CYS A 7 -6.68 11.23 -9.83
C CYS A 7 -8.00 10.46 -9.90
N TYR A 8 -7.99 9.20 -10.34
CA TYR A 8 -9.21 8.38 -10.51
C TYR A 8 -9.09 7.02 -9.82
N TYR A 9 -10.07 6.69 -8.97
CA TYR A 9 -10.10 5.45 -8.16
C TYR A 9 -8.82 5.24 -7.32
N SER A 10 -8.25 6.35 -6.82
CA SER A 10 -6.95 6.36 -6.13
C SER A 10 -7.09 6.69 -4.65
N THR A 11 -6.55 5.85 -3.78
CA THR A 11 -6.68 5.94 -2.32
C THR A 11 -5.49 6.68 -1.71
N VAL A 12 -5.76 7.79 -1.01
CA VAL A 12 -4.75 8.69 -0.41
C VAL A 12 -3.68 9.18 -1.42
N PRO A 13 -4.05 9.86 -2.52
CA PRO A 13 -3.09 10.60 -3.33
C PRO A 13 -2.58 11.84 -2.58
N TYR A 14 -1.26 12.01 -2.49
CA TYR A 14 -0.61 13.15 -1.85
C TYR A 14 0.27 13.88 -2.88
N ARG A 15 -0.12 15.11 -3.22
CA ARG A 15 0.51 15.95 -4.26
C ARG A 15 0.75 15.17 -5.57
N SER A 16 -0.22 14.34 -5.93
CA SER A 16 -0.18 13.45 -7.09
C SER A 16 -1.02 14.03 -8.23
N GLU A 17 -0.55 13.83 -9.45
CA GLU A 17 -1.17 14.31 -10.69
C GLU A 17 -1.33 13.11 -11.64
N ASP A 18 -2.46 12.97 -12.34
CA ASP A 18 -2.67 11.93 -13.37
C ASP A 18 -2.42 10.48 -12.86
N VAL A 19 -2.99 10.12 -11.69
CA VAL A 19 -2.81 8.80 -11.04
C VAL A 19 -4.11 7.98 -10.97
N TYR A 20 -4.07 6.75 -11.49
CA TYR A 20 -5.24 5.89 -11.69
C TYR A 20 -5.10 4.52 -10.99
N TYR A 21 -6.17 4.10 -10.30
CA TYR A 21 -6.30 2.79 -9.62
C TYR A 21 -5.16 2.48 -8.64
N SER A 22 -4.73 3.49 -7.88
CA SER A 22 -3.60 3.39 -6.95
C SER A 22 -4.02 3.39 -5.48
N VAL A 23 -3.08 3.05 -4.61
CA VAL A 23 -3.17 3.22 -3.16
C VAL A 23 -1.89 3.90 -2.68
N LEU A 24 -1.96 4.76 -1.66
CA LEU A 24 -0.81 5.41 -0.98
C LEU A 24 0.23 6.03 -1.94
N THR A 25 -0.21 6.86 -2.88
CA THR A 25 0.69 7.49 -3.87
C THR A 25 1.18 8.86 -3.41
N LEU A 26 2.50 9.08 -3.45
CA LEU A 26 3.15 10.34 -3.09
C LEU A 26 3.88 10.91 -4.31
N TYR A 27 3.69 12.20 -4.64
CA TYR A 27 4.50 12.91 -5.65
C TYR A 27 4.69 12.17 -6.99
N CYS A 28 3.61 11.82 -7.68
CA CYS A 28 3.66 11.06 -8.94
C CYS A 28 2.92 11.74 -10.08
N ARG A 29 3.34 11.44 -11.31
CA ARG A 29 2.68 11.77 -12.58
C ARG A 29 2.59 10.54 -13.49
N ASP A 30 1.51 10.40 -14.25
CA ASP A 30 1.31 9.33 -15.25
C ASP A 30 1.53 7.91 -14.69
N CYS A 31 0.76 7.53 -13.66
CA CYS A 31 0.89 6.23 -13.01
C CYS A 31 -0.43 5.45 -13.02
N VAL A 32 -0.43 4.27 -13.65
CA VAL A 32 -1.58 3.36 -13.69
C VAL A 32 -1.19 2.07 -12.98
N ASP A 33 -2.06 1.54 -12.13
CA ASP A 33 -1.85 0.25 -11.47
C ASP A 33 -0.60 0.19 -10.54
N CYS A 34 -0.28 1.27 -9.82
CA CYS A 34 0.86 1.31 -8.87
C CYS A 34 0.44 1.21 -7.39
N LEU A 35 1.30 0.66 -6.52
CA LEU A 35 0.99 0.45 -5.09
C LEU A 35 1.73 1.36 -4.11
N GLN A 36 2.95 1.80 -4.41
CA GLN A 36 3.69 2.75 -3.57
C GLN A 36 4.84 3.37 -4.36
N LEU A 37 4.89 4.70 -4.38
CA LEU A 37 5.77 5.48 -5.24
C LEU A 37 6.17 6.79 -4.54
N ASP A 38 7.39 7.27 -4.76
CA ASP A 38 7.82 8.65 -4.46
C ASP A 38 8.66 9.22 -5.62
N ASN A 39 8.27 10.40 -6.11
CA ASN A 39 8.89 11.14 -7.22
C ASN A 39 9.06 10.30 -8.50
N CYS A 40 8.00 9.64 -8.96
CA CYS A 40 8.03 8.75 -10.13
C CYS A 40 7.13 9.26 -11.28
N GLU A 41 7.57 9.00 -12.52
CA GLU A 41 6.89 9.39 -13.76
C GLU A 41 6.75 8.17 -14.71
N GLN A 42 5.61 8.03 -15.39
CA GLN A 42 5.36 6.97 -16.39
C GLN A 42 5.59 5.53 -15.85
N CYS A 43 4.92 5.16 -14.77
CA CYS A 43 5.08 3.83 -14.14
C CYS A 43 3.82 2.96 -14.24
N TYR A 44 4.02 1.65 -14.42
CA TYR A 44 2.93 0.66 -14.55
C TYR A 44 3.20 -0.63 -13.77
N ASP A 45 2.16 -1.16 -13.11
CA ASP A 45 2.15 -2.44 -12.39
C ASP A 45 3.40 -2.67 -11.52
N SER A 46 3.73 -1.67 -10.70
CA SER A 46 5.00 -1.58 -9.95
C SER A 46 4.80 -1.21 -8.47
N ILE A 47 5.75 -1.61 -7.63
CA ILE A 47 5.66 -1.60 -6.17
C ILE A 47 6.96 -1.12 -5.52
N HIS A 48 6.85 -0.25 -4.52
CA HIS A 48 7.95 0.38 -3.80
C HIS A 48 9.00 1.01 -4.75
N LEU A 49 8.57 1.99 -5.57
CA LEU A 49 9.49 2.76 -6.42
C LEU A 49 9.90 4.10 -5.80
N TYR A 50 11.17 4.45 -5.93
CA TYR A 50 11.73 5.73 -5.48
C TYR A 50 12.53 6.39 -6.60
N ARG A 51 12.11 7.57 -7.08
CA ARG A 51 12.77 8.35 -8.15
C ARG A 51 12.95 7.58 -9.47
N CYS A 52 11.86 7.10 -10.06
CA CYS A 52 11.88 6.23 -11.25
C CYS A 52 11.13 6.86 -12.45
N HIS A 53 11.65 6.69 -13.67
CA HIS A 53 11.02 7.18 -14.91
C HIS A 53 10.89 6.06 -15.96
N SER A 54 9.70 5.88 -16.55
CA SER A 54 9.38 4.85 -17.56
C SER A 54 9.72 3.43 -17.10
N CYS A 55 8.98 2.92 -16.11
CA CYS A 55 9.23 1.62 -15.47
C CYS A 55 7.98 0.73 -15.44
N PHE A 56 8.16 -0.54 -15.81
CA PHE A 56 7.07 -1.51 -15.99
C PHE A 56 7.40 -2.82 -15.28
N PHE A 57 6.51 -3.30 -14.40
CA PHE A 57 6.69 -4.53 -13.63
C PHE A 57 7.95 -4.53 -12.75
N CYS A 58 8.19 -3.43 -12.03
CA CYS A 58 9.36 -3.26 -11.16
C CYS A 58 8.99 -3.29 -9.67
N TYR A 59 9.83 -3.94 -8.86
CA TYR A 59 9.57 -4.24 -7.45
C TYR A 59 10.81 -3.92 -6.58
N ASP A 60 10.61 -3.21 -5.47
CA ASP A 60 11.63 -2.81 -4.48
C ASP A 60 12.81 -2.04 -5.10
N CYS A 61 12.52 -0.91 -5.73
CA CYS A 61 13.40 -0.34 -6.74
C CYS A 61 13.64 1.17 -6.52
N SER A 62 14.92 1.62 -6.54
CA SER A 62 15.28 3.05 -6.50
C SER A 62 16.22 3.52 -7.63
N GLU A 63 15.90 4.69 -8.22
CA GLU A 63 16.72 5.48 -9.15
C GLU A 63 16.95 4.82 -10.55
N TYR A 64 15.98 4.88 -11.48
CA TYR A 64 16.14 4.30 -12.85
C TYR A 64 15.48 5.09 -13.97
N LEU A 65 15.87 4.70 -15.19
CA LEU A 65 15.34 5.15 -16.47
C LEU A 65 15.13 3.97 -17.42
N ASN A 66 13.98 3.91 -18.09
CA ASN A 66 13.67 3.02 -19.23
C ASN A 66 13.97 1.53 -18.99
N SER A 67 13.30 0.90 -18.02
CA SER A 67 13.59 -0.49 -17.62
C SER A 67 12.31 -1.31 -17.32
N TYR A 68 12.41 -2.63 -17.45
CA TYR A 68 11.28 -3.57 -17.39
C TYR A 68 11.64 -4.80 -16.54
N PHE A 69 10.68 -5.35 -15.79
CA PHE A 69 10.84 -6.61 -15.05
C PHE A 69 12.08 -6.59 -14.14
N LEU A 70 12.14 -5.64 -13.21
CA LEU A 70 13.26 -5.51 -12.26
C LEU A 70 12.85 -5.87 -10.84
N PHE A 71 13.71 -6.64 -10.15
CA PHE A 71 13.58 -6.91 -8.72
C PHE A 71 14.80 -6.41 -7.95
N ASN A 72 14.59 -5.58 -6.93
CA ASN A 72 15.63 -5.18 -5.99
C ASN A 72 16.94 -4.73 -6.68
N CYS A 73 16.84 -3.97 -7.77
CA CYS A 73 17.98 -3.32 -8.40
C CYS A 73 18.33 -2.00 -7.66
N ARG A 74 19.32 -1.22 -8.11
CA ARG A 74 19.46 0.21 -7.76
C ARG A 74 20.35 0.97 -8.75
N ASN A 75 20.00 2.22 -9.07
CA ASN A 75 20.78 3.09 -9.96
C ASN A 75 21.10 2.43 -11.32
N CYS A 76 20.12 1.76 -11.92
CA CYS A 76 20.30 1.03 -13.18
C CYS A 76 19.56 1.72 -14.35
N GLN A 77 20.03 1.53 -15.58
CA GLN A 77 19.44 2.17 -16.76
C GLN A 77 19.41 1.20 -17.94
N HIS A 78 18.30 1.11 -18.67
CA HIS A 78 18.18 0.15 -19.77
C HIS A 78 18.45 -1.29 -19.31
N CYS A 79 17.68 -1.76 -18.32
CA CYS A 79 17.72 -3.14 -17.84
C CYS A 79 16.38 -3.85 -18.10
N PHE A 80 16.44 -5.15 -18.40
CA PHE A 80 15.27 -5.98 -18.68
C PHE A 80 15.39 -7.34 -17.98
N GLY A 81 14.41 -7.70 -17.14
CA GLY A 81 14.35 -9.03 -16.52
C GLY A 81 15.49 -9.30 -15.55
N CYS A 82 15.88 -8.33 -14.72
CA CYS A 82 17.07 -8.42 -13.87
C CYS A 82 16.76 -8.33 -12.38
N ASP A 83 17.56 -9.02 -11.56
CA ASP A 83 17.51 -8.93 -10.10
C ASP A 83 18.84 -8.44 -9.49
N ASN A 84 18.78 -7.78 -8.33
CA ASN A 84 19.93 -7.52 -7.45
C ASN A 84 21.11 -6.69 -8.04
N LEU A 85 20.95 -6.08 -9.22
CA LEU A 85 21.98 -5.27 -9.88
C LEU A 85 22.16 -3.88 -9.24
N ARG A 86 23.37 -3.34 -9.27
CA ARG A 86 23.77 -2.04 -8.73
C ARG A 86 24.60 -1.25 -9.74
N ASN A 87 24.19 -0.03 -10.06
CA ASN A 87 24.94 0.91 -10.92
C ASN A 87 25.21 0.36 -12.36
N LYS A 88 24.33 -0.49 -12.90
CA LYS A 88 24.52 -1.14 -14.22
C LYS A 88 23.74 -0.46 -15.34
N LYS A 89 24.20 -0.64 -16.58
CA LYS A 89 23.48 -0.22 -17.79
C LYS A 89 23.52 -1.30 -18.87
N TYR A 90 22.44 -1.42 -19.65
CA TYR A 90 22.32 -2.37 -20.76
C TYR A 90 22.45 -3.84 -20.32
N TYR A 91 21.61 -4.26 -19.37
CA TYR A 91 21.55 -5.65 -18.89
C TYR A 91 20.25 -6.33 -19.30
N PHE A 92 20.33 -7.60 -19.67
CA PHE A 92 19.19 -8.40 -20.11
C PHE A 92 19.30 -9.79 -19.46
N PHE A 93 18.38 -10.15 -18.57
CA PHE A 93 18.46 -11.36 -17.73
C PHE A 93 19.80 -11.49 -16.98
N ASN A 94 20.17 -10.45 -16.23
CA ASN A 94 21.45 -10.27 -15.52
C ASN A 94 22.72 -10.36 -16.39
N GLN A 95 22.62 -10.49 -17.71
CA GLN A 95 23.78 -10.49 -18.61
C GLN A 95 24.02 -9.09 -19.20
N PRO A 96 25.28 -8.60 -19.22
CA PRO A 96 25.62 -7.35 -19.90
C PRO A 96 25.49 -7.50 -21.41
N LEU A 97 25.07 -6.43 -22.09
CA LEU A 97 25.01 -6.32 -23.54
C LEU A 97 25.65 -5.01 -24.02
N SER A 98 25.96 -4.94 -25.31
CA SER A 98 26.14 -3.64 -25.96
C SER A 98 24.81 -2.87 -25.98
N LYS A 99 24.88 -1.55 -26.17
CA LYS A 99 23.68 -0.72 -26.32
C LYS A 99 22.85 -1.17 -27.53
N GLU A 100 23.54 -1.47 -28.63
CA GLU A 100 22.99 -1.86 -29.92
C GLU A 100 22.26 -3.21 -29.81
N ASP A 101 22.87 -4.20 -29.13
CA ASP A 101 22.24 -5.51 -28.87
C ASP A 101 21.03 -5.39 -27.94
N TYR A 102 21.14 -4.57 -26.88
CA TYR A 102 20.03 -4.32 -25.96
C TYR A 102 18.84 -3.67 -26.68
N GLU A 103 19.08 -2.61 -27.44
CA GLU A 103 18.03 -1.94 -28.22
C GLU A 103 17.42 -2.87 -29.28
N THR A 104 18.23 -3.72 -29.92
CA THR A 104 17.75 -4.69 -30.92
C THR A 104 16.86 -5.75 -30.27
N LYS A 105 17.26 -6.32 -29.12
CA LYS A 105 16.43 -7.25 -28.35
C LYS A 105 15.14 -6.59 -27.88
N LEU A 106 15.21 -5.37 -27.34
CA LEU A 106 14.02 -4.66 -26.85
C LEU A 106 13.04 -4.35 -27.99
N LYS A 107 13.52 -3.93 -29.17
CA LYS A 107 12.68 -3.68 -30.36
C LYS A 107 12.01 -4.95 -30.89
N ALA A 108 12.62 -6.12 -30.69
CA ALA A 108 12.04 -7.41 -31.08
C ALA A 108 10.91 -7.89 -30.13
N ILE A 109 10.79 -7.32 -28.93
CA ILE A 109 9.80 -7.71 -27.93
C ILE A 109 8.58 -6.79 -28.04
N ASN A 110 7.47 -7.34 -28.54
CA ASN A 110 6.19 -6.63 -28.54
C ASN A 110 5.44 -6.87 -27.21
N LEU A 111 5.73 -6.05 -26.19
CA LEU A 111 4.98 -6.05 -24.93
C LEU A 111 3.53 -5.57 -25.08
N GLY A 112 3.12 -5.07 -26.25
CA GLY A 112 1.75 -4.71 -26.57
C GLY A 112 0.82 -5.92 -26.74
N LYS A 113 1.39 -7.12 -26.92
CA LYS A 113 0.67 -8.40 -26.93
C LYS A 113 0.52 -9.00 -25.54
N ARG A 114 -0.71 -9.33 -25.15
CA ARG A 114 -1.03 -9.95 -23.85
C ARG A 114 -0.39 -11.32 -23.70
N THR A 115 -0.32 -12.12 -24.77
CA THR A 115 0.44 -13.38 -24.81
C THR A 115 1.92 -13.19 -24.45
N VAL A 116 2.61 -12.28 -25.16
CA VAL A 116 4.03 -11.98 -24.95
C VAL A 116 4.27 -11.38 -23.56
N LEU A 117 3.41 -10.45 -23.13
CA LEU A 117 3.50 -9.86 -21.80
C LEU A 117 3.40 -10.92 -20.70
N ARG A 118 2.42 -11.84 -20.79
CA ARG A 118 2.26 -12.95 -19.85
C ARG A 118 3.47 -13.90 -19.84
N GLU A 119 4.08 -14.15 -21.00
CA GLU A 119 5.32 -14.95 -21.08
C GLU A 119 6.45 -14.32 -20.26
N TYR A 120 6.65 -12.99 -20.38
CA TYR A 120 7.69 -12.29 -19.62
C TYR A 120 7.32 -12.12 -18.14
N GLN A 121 6.05 -11.94 -17.79
CA GLN A 121 5.58 -11.98 -16.39
C GLN A 121 5.87 -13.35 -15.74
N ASN A 122 5.65 -14.46 -16.46
CA ASN A 122 5.96 -15.80 -15.96
C ASN A 122 7.48 -16.00 -15.74
N LYS A 123 8.31 -15.63 -16.72
CA LYS A 123 9.79 -15.65 -16.59
C LYS A 123 10.26 -14.78 -15.42
N PHE A 124 9.63 -13.64 -15.21
CA PHE A 124 9.94 -12.78 -14.07
C PHE A 124 9.50 -13.39 -12.73
N GLY A 125 8.37 -14.10 -12.68
CA GLY A 125 7.98 -14.91 -11.52
C GLY A 125 9.01 -16.01 -11.18
N GLU A 126 9.60 -16.65 -12.18
CA GLU A 126 10.70 -17.61 -11.99
C GLU A 126 11.95 -16.92 -11.41
N ILE A 127 12.34 -15.75 -11.93
CA ILE A 127 13.44 -14.94 -11.40
C ILE A 127 13.18 -14.59 -9.93
N LEU A 128 12.00 -14.05 -9.61
CA LEU A 128 11.60 -13.76 -8.23
C LEU A 128 11.69 -15.00 -7.34
N SER A 129 11.34 -16.20 -7.81
CA SER A 129 11.43 -17.43 -7.01
C SER A 129 12.88 -17.86 -6.71
N LEU A 130 13.83 -17.53 -7.60
CA LEU A 130 15.22 -17.96 -7.52
C LEU A 130 16.16 -16.90 -6.93
N ALA A 131 15.75 -15.64 -6.97
CA ALA A 131 16.48 -14.46 -6.53
C ALA A 131 16.91 -14.55 -5.06
N ILE A 132 17.99 -13.83 -4.74
CA ILE A 132 18.42 -13.63 -3.36
C ILE A 132 17.60 -12.47 -2.79
N HIS A 133 16.97 -12.71 -1.64
CA HIS A 133 16.13 -11.73 -0.97
C HIS A 133 16.87 -11.21 0.26
N ARG A 134 16.85 -9.90 0.51
CA ARG A 134 17.36 -9.33 1.77
C ARG A 134 16.35 -9.58 2.89
N ASP A 135 16.82 -9.85 4.09
CA ASP A 135 16.00 -10.07 5.29
C ASP A 135 15.04 -8.91 5.59
N ASN A 136 15.53 -7.68 5.49
CA ASN A 136 14.74 -6.45 5.60
C ASN A 136 15.41 -5.30 4.84
N SER A 137 14.67 -4.23 4.57
CA SER A 137 15.12 -3.05 3.83
C SER A 137 15.62 -1.90 4.73
N ASN A 138 15.92 -2.17 6.00
CA ASN A 138 16.22 -1.15 7.00
C ASN A 138 17.53 -0.38 6.69
N LEU A 139 17.61 0.89 7.16
CA LEU A 139 18.74 1.79 6.96
C LEU A 139 19.01 2.66 8.21
N LYS A 140 20.23 2.57 8.78
CA LYS A 140 20.65 3.33 9.98
C LYS A 140 19.68 3.16 11.17
N VAL A 141 19.38 1.91 11.51
CA VAL A 141 18.42 1.55 12.56
C VAL A 141 19.13 1.04 13.79
N ILE A 142 18.72 1.50 14.98
CA ILE A 142 19.30 1.12 16.27
C ILE A 142 18.21 0.54 17.17
N ASN A 143 18.45 -0.63 17.78
CA ASN A 143 17.56 -1.28 18.76
C ASN A 143 16.07 -1.27 18.36
N SER A 144 15.77 -1.56 17.09
CA SER A 144 14.40 -1.53 16.56
C SER A 144 14.09 -2.78 15.74
N ILE A 145 12.80 -3.13 15.64
CA ILE A 145 12.32 -4.31 14.91
C ILE A 145 11.23 -3.85 13.91
N GLY A 146 11.39 -4.17 12.64
CA GLY A 146 10.48 -3.78 11.56
C GLY A 146 11.08 -4.03 10.17
N ASN A 147 10.37 -3.61 9.14
CA ASN A 147 10.86 -3.57 7.75
C ASN A 147 10.74 -2.15 7.19
N ASP A 148 11.57 -1.82 6.19
CA ASP A 148 11.64 -0.51 5.53
C ASP A 148 11.84 0.69 6.48
N LEU A 149 12.41 0.44 7.66
CA LEU A 149 12.71 1.46 8.67
C LEU A 149 13.94 2.29 8.29
N ARG A 150 13.87 3.62 8.45
CA ARG A 150 15.00 4.53 8.18
C ARG A 150 15.24 5.53 9.29
N GLU A 151 16.51 5.64 9.70
CA GLU A 151 17.01 6.64 10.67
C GLU A 151 16.25 6.67 12.02
N CYS A 152 15.86 5.49 12.53
CA CYS A 152 15.08 5.34 13.75
C CYS A 152 15.83 4.61 14.89
N ARG A 153 15.34 4.79 16.12
CA ARG A 153 15.85 4.18 17.35
C ARG A 153 14.69 3.69 18.23
N ASP A 154 14.91 2.62 19.00
CA ASP A 154 14.03 2.12 20.07
C ASP A 154 12.55 1.87 19.66
N CYS A 155 12.30 1.57 18.38
CA CYS A 155 10.97 1.35 17.80
C CYS A 155 10.62 -0.14 17.64
N PHE A 156 9.36 -0.51 17.88
CA PHE A 156 8.95 -1.92 17.87
C PHE A 156 7.80 -2.15 16.86
N TRP A 157 8.02 -3.12 15.97
CA TRP A 157 7.12 -3.63 14.92
C TRP A 157 6.41 -2.57 14.05
N CYS A 158 7.18 -1.61 13.53
CA CYS A 158 6.67 -0.63 12.59
C CYS A 158 6.98 -0.98 11.12
N PHE A 159 6.05 -0.71 10.20
CA PHE A 159 6.13 -1.21 8.80
C PHE A 159 6.12 -0.14 7.70
N GLU A 160 6.25 1.15 8.00
CA GLU A 160 6.97 2.17 7.20
C GLU A 160 6.70 3.58 7.75
N ILE A 161 7.76 4.39 7.89
CA ILE A 161 7.71 5.75 8.42
C ILE A 161 8.78 6.58 7.71
N TRP A 162 8.44 7.78 7.26
CA TRP A 162 9.35 8.65 6.51
C TRP A 162 9.18 10.12 6.89
N GLY A 163 9.92 10.54 7.91
CA GLY A 163 10.13 11.96 8.22
C GLY A 163 10.18 12.31 9.71
N GLY A 164 9.71 11.43 10.62
CA GLY A 164 9.95 11.63 12.06
C GLY A 164 9.61 10.45 12.98
N CYS A 165 10.38 10.39 14.06
CA CYS A 165 10.49 9.40 15.15
C CYS A 165 10.95 10.25 16.35
N GLU A 166 10.54 10.06 17.60
CA GLU A 166 10.74 8.89 18.45
C GLU A 166 9.39 8.32 18.94
N ASN A 167 9.40 7.50 19.99
CA ASN A 167 9.44 6.07 19.76
C ASN A 167 8.01 5.58 19.52
N MET A 168 7.82 4.61 18.62
CA MET A 168 6.49 4.21 18.17
C MET A 168 6.30 2.69 18.10
N ARG A 169 5.02 2.31 18.09
CA ARG A 169 4.54 0.95 17.82
C ARG A 169 3.51 0.94 16.68
N TYR A 170 2.75 -0.13 16.54
CA TYR A 170 2.53 -0.86 15.30
C TYR A 170 1.80 -0.03 14.23
N CYS A 171 2.26 -0.16 12.98
CA CYS A 171 2.38 1.04 12.13
C CYS A 171 2.29 0.85 10.61
N GLN A 172 1.56 1.79 9.96
CA GLN A 172 1.92 2.43 8.68
C GLN A 172 1.03 3.66 8.41
N SER A 173 1.44 4.84 7.94
CA SER A 173 2.71 5.55 7.95
C SER A 173 2.43 7.02 8.36
N THR A 174 3.43 7.81 8.75
CA THR A 174 3.29 9.25 9.09
C THR A 174 4.65 9.97 9.10
N GLU A 175 4.63 11.30 9.05
CA GLU A 175 5.74 12.19 9.44
C GLU A 175 5.15 13.40 10.19
N LYS A 176 5.64 13.90 11.33
CA LYS A 176 6.86 13.69 12.11
C LYS A 176 6.45 13.61 13.57
N SER A 177 6.92 12.60 14.30
CA SER A 177 6.27 12.16 15.54
C SER A 177 7.19 12.18 16.76
N ASN A 178 6.63 12.15 17.98
CA ASN A 178 7.30 11.74 19.24
C ASN A 178 6.28 11.64 20.40
N ASN A 179 5.93 10.53 21.08
CA ASN A 179 5.99 9.07 20.85
C ASN A 179 4.61 8.57 20.35
N ALA A 180 4.43 7.28 20.02
CA ALA A 180 3.11 6.73 19.62
C ALA A 180 2.86 5.23 19.92
N MET A 181 1.58 4.86 19.92
CA MET A 181 0.99 3.51 19.94
C MET A 181 -0.38 3.62 19.24
N ASP A 182 -1.01 2.53 18.81
CA ASP A 182 -0.70 1.94 17.50
C ASP A 182 -1.64 2.62 16.48
N PHE A 183 -1.30 2.72 15.20
CA PHE A 183 -2.00 3.64 14.27
C PHE A 183 -2.03 3.19 12.78
N PHE A 184 -2.81 3.89 11.93
CA PHE A 184 -2.64 3.83 10.47
C PHE A 184 -2.93 5.16 9.73
N GLY A 185 -1.91 5.91 9.30
CA GLY A 185 -1.99 7.07 8.38
C GLY A 185 -2.07 8.48 9.00
N GLY A 186 -0.95 9.01 9.49
CA GLY A 186 -0.84 10.30 10.22
C GLY A 186 -0.22 11.47 9.43
N SER A 187 0.10 12.59 10.12
CA SER A 187 1.20 13.55 9.85
C SER A 187 0.85 14.98 10.27
N PHE A 188 1.57 15.77 11.11
CA PHE A 188 2.70 15.54 12.02
C PHE A 188 2.20 15.48 13.49
N ASP A 189 3.01 15.12 14.49
CA ASP A 189 2.47 14.47 15.71
C ASP A 189 3.26 14.69 17.03
N SER A 190 2.60 14.46 18.19
CA SER A 190 3.23 14.19 19.52
C SER A 190 2.35 13.30 20.43
N PHE A 191 2.96 12.54 21.35
CA PHE A 191 2.44 11.54 22.34
C PHE A 191 1.06 10.89 22.08
N ILE A 192 1.00 9.76 21.35
CA ILE A 192 -0.24 9.20 20.76
C ILE A 192 -0.58 7.75 21.20
N TYR A 193 -1.87 7.37 21.22
CA TYR A 193 -2.39 6.03 21.58
C TYR A 193 -3.61 5.57 20.72
N GLU A 194 -3.56 4.31 20.26
CA GLU A 194 -4.54 3.43 19.53
C GLU A 194 -5.29 3.91 18.26
N SER A 195 -5.18 5.19 17.87
CA SER A 195 -5.13 5.78 16.51
C SER A 195 -5.57 5.08 15.18
N SER A 196 -6.00 5.92 14.22
CA SER A 196 -6.10 5.67 12.76
C SER A 196 -6.31 6.99 12.00
N GLY A 197 -5.78 7.19 10.79
CA GLY A 197 -6.15 8.23 9.78
C GLY A 197 -6.02 9.74 10.08
N ILE A 198 -5.01 10.20 10.82
CA ILE A 198 -4.91 11.51 11.52
C ILE A 198 -4.04 12.56 10.77
N SER A 199 -4.08 13.87 11.11
CA SER A 199 -3.09 14.88 10.64
C SER A 199 -2.93 16.12 11.56
N TYR A 200 -1.71 16.67 11.69
CA TYR A 200 -1.25 17.89 12.40
C TYR A 200 -1.66 17.97 13.90
N CYS A 201 -0.93 17.30 14.81
CA CYS A 201 -1.42 16.82 16.12
C CYS A 201 -0.57 17.23 17.35
N ASN A 202 -1.10 16.97 18.56
CA ASN A 202 -0.34 16.57 19.76
C ASN A 202 -1.21 15.78 20.78
N ASN A 203 -0.56 14.99 21.64
CA ASN A 203 -0.97 14.36 22.91
C ASN A 203 -2.35 13.66 22.95
N MET A 204 -2.51 12.51 22.28
CA MET A 204 -3.83 11.88 22.05
C MET A 204 -3.97 10.42 22.50
N LYS A 205 -5.20 10.05 22.84
CA LYS A 205 -5.75 8.68 22.92
C LYS A 205 -7.24 8.78 22.52
N PHE A 206 -8.05 7.76 22.29
CA PHE A 206 -7.83 6.41 21.74
C PHE A 206 -8.62 6.53 20.43
N CYS A 207 -7.97 6.58 19.27
CA CYS A 207 -8.44 7.49 18.20
C CYS A 207 -8.76 6.87 16.84
N VAL A 208 -9.75 7.42 16.12
CA VAL A 208 -10.03 7.09 14.70
C VAL A 208 -10.32 8.35 13.85
N GLN A 209 -9.48 8.61 12.85
CA GLN A 209 -9.48 9.57 11.72
C GLN A 209 -9.45 11.11 11.94
N CYS A 210 -8.99 11.63 13.10
CA CYS A 210 -9.01 13.08 13.40
C CYS A 210 -7.97 13.95 12.66
N ARG A 211 -8.32 15.11 12.05
CA ARG A 211 -7.34 15.97 11.36
C ARG A 211 -7.42 17.46 11.77
N TYR A 212 -6.25 18.01 12.12
CA TYR A 212 -5.87 19.36 12.57
C TYR A 212 -6.14 19.62 14.08
N SER A 213 -5.22 19.18 14.96
CA SER A 213 -5.49 18.64 16.32
C SER A 213 -4.50 19.03 17.45
N SER A 214 -4.92 18.88 18.73
CA SER A 214 -4.07 18.84 19.95
C SER A 214 -4.84 18.28 21.17
N SER A 215 -4.17 17.60 22.11
CA SER A 215 -4.63 17.08 23.42
C SER A 215 -6.01 16.39 23.49
N LEU A 216 -6.11 15.06 23.26
CA LEU A 216 -7.40 14.33 23.17
C LEU A 216 -7.43 12.98 23.92
N GLU A 217 -8.62 12.52 24.38
CA GLU A 217 -8.79 11.24 25.10
C GLU A 217 -10.15 10.55 24.81
N TYR A 218 -10.11 9.44 24.04
CA TYR A 218 -11.18 8.53 23.55
C TYR A 218 -12.08 9.12 22.42
N CYS A 219 -11.70 8.96 21.13
CA CYS A 219 -12.16 9.87 20.06
C CYS A 219 -12.37 9.27 18.65
N VAL A 220 -13.35 9.81 17.91
CA VAL A 220 -13.51 9.67 16.45
C VAL A 220 -13.87 11.02 15.80
N GLU A 221 -13.07 11.46 14.82
CA GLU A 221 -13.26 12.57 13.85
C GLU A 221 -14.01 13.88 14.29
N CYS A 222 -13.40 14.73 15.15
CA CYS A 222 -13.88 16.09 15.46
C CYS A 222 -12.87 17.21 15.11
N LYS A 223 -13.33 18.47 14.98
CA LYS A 223 -12.52 19.65 14.59
C LYS A 223 -12.45 20.70 15.71
N GLN A 224 -11.23 21.16 16.05
CA GLN A 224 -10.97 22.32 16.93
C GLN A 224 -11.81 22.35 18.23
N CYS A 225 -11.74 21.32 19.08
CA CYS A 225 -12.48 21.28 20.36
C CYS A 225 -11.55 20.93 21.53
N ASP A 226 -11.86 21.47 22.72
CA ASP A 226 -11.16 21.15 23.99
C ASP A 226 -12.14 20.50 24.98
N PHE A 227 -11.63 19.72 25.95
CA PHE A 227 -12.43 19.17 27.08
C PHE A 227 -13.78 18.56 26.64
N CYS A 228 -13.71 17.55 25.76
CA CYS A 228 -14.87 16.82 25.27
C CYS A 228 -14.70 15.31 25.51
N PHE A 229 -15.77 14.61 25.89
CA PHE A 229 -15.76 13.17 26.13
C PHE A 229 -16.94 12.47 25.44
N GLY A 230 -16.67 11.39 24.68
CA GLY A 230 -17.70 10.61 23.99
C GLY A 230 -18.58 11.42 23.01
N CYS A 231 -18.01 12.45 22.37
CA CYS A 231 -18.75 13.38 21.50
C CYS A 231 -18.53 13.07 20.02
N PHE A 232 -19.51 13.42 19.17
CA PHE A 232 -19.51 13.16 17.73
C PHE A 232 -19.94 14.38 16.92
N GLY A 233 -19.18 14.70 15.85
CA GLY A 233 -19.55 15.74 14.88
C GLY A 233 -19.45 17.20 15.36
N LEU A 234 -18.69 17.48 16.43
CA LEU A 234 -18.58 18.83 17.00
C LEU A 234 -17.51 19.70 16.31
N ASN A 235 -17.70 21.03 16.43
CA ASN A 235 -16.79 22.05 15.92
C ASN A 235 -16.75 23.27 16.87
N ASN A 236 -15.55 23.68 17.31
CA ASN A 236 -15.33 24.85 18.17
C ASN A 236 -16.16 24.85 19.48
N LYS A 237 -16.05 23.78 20.29
CA LYS A 237 -16.74 23.61 21.59
C LYS A 237 -15.79 23.27 22.75
N LYS A 238 -16.24 23.53 23.98
CA LYS A 238 -15.55 23.20 25.24
C LYS A 238 -16.53 22.73 26.33
N TYR A 239 -16.11 21.76 27.15
CA TYR A 239 -16.86 21.17 28.28
C TYR A 239 -18.15 20.43 27.86
N TYR A 240 -18.00 19.42 27.01
CA TYR A 240 -19.13 18.59 26.50
C TYR A 240 -18.96 17.11 26.83
N ILE A 241 -20.06 16.45 27.21
CA ILE A 241 -20.13 15.00 27.44
C ILE A 241 -21.34 14.46 26.69
N PHE A 242 -21.13 13.47 25.80
CA PHE A 242 -22.17 12.93 24.90
C PHE A 242 -22.98 14.02 24.18
N ASN A 243 -22.29 14.98 23.57
CA ASN A 243 -22.84 16.17 22.88
C ASN A 243 -23.71 17.12 23.75
N LYS A 244 -23.69 17.01 25.09
CA LYS A 244 -24.37 17.94 26.00
C LYS A 244 -23.37 18.91 26.65
N PRO A 245 -23.71 20.21 26.78
CA PRO A 245 -22.87 21.20 27.46
C PRO A 245 -22.96 21.09 28.99
N TYR A 246 -21.85 21.40 29.67
CA TYR A 246 -21.75 21.46 31.12
C TYR A 246 -21.03 22.74 31.57
N SER A 247 -21.22 23.14 32.83
CA SER A 247 -20.29 24.07 33.47
C SER A 247 -18.94 23.37 33.69
N GLU A 248 -17.86 24.13 33.87
CA GLU A 248 -16.54 23.56 34.10
C GLU A 248 -16.51 22.65 35.36
N SER A 249 -17.13 23.07 36.46
CA SER A 249 -17.18 22.27 37.69
C SER A 249 -17.99 20.98 37.52
N ASP A 250 -19.14 21.05 36.84
CA ASP A 250 -20.00 19.89 36.62
C ASP A 250 -19.36 18.89 35.65
N TYR A 251 -18.65 19.41 34.63
CA TYR A 251 -17.88 18.61 33.70
C TYR A 251 -16.83 17.77 34.43
N TRP A 252 -15.97 18.41 35.24
CA TRP A 252 -14.89 17.69 35.94
C TRP A 252 -15.43 16.66 36.95
N ALA A 253 -16.47 16.99 37.70
CA ALA A 253 -17.11 16.06 38.63
C ALA A 253 -17.75 14.85 37.93
N LEU A 254 -18.38 15.05 36.76
CA LEU A 254 -18.99 13.96 36.00
C LEU A 254 -17.94 13.08 35.29
N ILE A 255 -16.86 13.68 34.76
CA ILE A 255 -15.75 12.94 34.16
C ILE A 255 -15.06 12.02 35.17
N ASP A 256 -14.80 12.49 36.39
CA ASP A 256 -14.16 11.65 37.43
C ASP A 256 -15.00 10.40 37.74
N LYS A 257 -16.31 10.56 37.88
CA LYS A 257 -17.26 9.45 38.06
C LYS A 257 -17.25 8.47 36.88
N ILE A 258 -17.31 8.98 35.65
CA ILE A 258 -17.31 8.15 34.43
C ILE A 258 -15.99 7.35 34.32
N LYS A 259 -14.85 8.02 34.46
CA LYS A 259 -13.53 7.39 34.36
C LYS A 259 -13.30 6.37 35.47
N SER A 260 -13.71 6.68 36.70
CA SER A 260 -13.63 5.73 37.83
C SER A 260 -14.44 4.46 37.59
N GLN A 261 -15.63 4.57 37.00
CA GLN A 261 -16.43 3.40 36.63
C GLN A 261 -15.76 2.61 35.49
N MET A 262 -15.31 3.28 34.42
CA MET A 262 -14.66 2.60 33.28
C MET A 262 -13.31 1.95 33.65
N LEU A 263 -12.64 2.44 34.69
CA LEU A 263 -11.45 1.80 35.28
C LEU A 263 -11.81 0.54 36.07
N GLN A 264 -12.97 0.52 36.75
CA GLN A 264 -13.46 -0.68 37.46
C GLN A 264 -13.93 -1.78 36.50
N THR A 265 -14.45 -1.42 35.33
CA THR A 265 -14.86 -2.37 34.28
C THR A 265 -13.72 -2.81 33.35
N GLY A 266 -12.59 -2.09 33.35
CA GLY A 266 -11.45 -2.35 32.46
C GLY A 266 -11.61 -1.79 31.03
N GLU A 267 -12.65 -1.01 30.78
CA GLU A 267 -12.92 -0.37 29.48
C GLU A 267 -12.02 0.86 29.24
N TYR A 268 -11.65 1.56 30.32
CA TYR A 268 -10.78 2.72 30.24
C TYR A 268 -9.34 2.31 29.94
N GLY A 269 -8.89 2.53 28.70
CA GLY A 269 -7.56 2.13 28.26
C GLY A 269 -7.54 1.30 26.98
N GLN A 270 -8.68 1.04 26.35
CA GLN A 270 -8.79 0.17 25.17
C GLN A 270 -9.24 0.92 23.91
N PHE A 271 -9.07 0.30 22.76
CA PHE A 271 -9.61 0.79 21.49
C PHE A 271 -11.11 0.49 21.35
N PHE A 272 -11.77 1.12 20.39
CA PHE A 272 -13.14 0.78 20.02
C PHE A 272 -13.23 -0.69 19.59
N PRO A 273 -14.19 -1.48 20.12
CA PRO A 273 -14.28 -2.90 19.81
C PRO A 273 -14.67 -3.10 18.33
N LEU A 274 -14.01 -4.04 17.66
CA LEU A 274 -14.23 -4.31 16.23
C LEU A 274 -15.62 -4.88 15.91
N THR A 275 -16.37 -5.33 16.94
CA THR A 275 -17.81 -5.64 16.85
C THR A 275 -18.64 -4.44 16.42
N ASP A 276 -18.20 -3.24 16.79
CA ASP A 276 -18.93 -1.99 16.58
C ASP A 276 -18.44 -1.27 15.32
N SER A 277 -17.62 -1.94 14.48
CA SER A 277 -17.06 -1.37 13.25
C SER A 277 -18.14 -1.06 12.21
N TRP A 278 -18.09 0.16 11.69
CA TRP A 278 -19.05 0.68 10.70
C TRP A 278 -18.78 0.10 9.29
N VAL A 279 -17.60 -0.52 9.12
CA VAL A 279 -17.14 -1.16 7.89
C VAL A 279 -16.99 -2.66 8.15
N SER A 280 -17.56 -3.49 7.28
CA SER A 280 -17.37 -4.94 7.33
C SER A 280 -15.92 -5.31 7.08
N TYR A 281 -15.41 -6.30 7.81
CA TYR A 281 -14.00 -6.69 7.79
C TYR A 281 -13.48 -6.92 6.37
N ASN A 282 -14.17 -7.74 5.59
CA ASN A 282 -13.83 -8.11 4.21
C ASN A 282 -13.94 -6.97 3.16
N ASN A 283 -14.45 -5.80 3.56
CA ASN A 283 -14.52 -4.59 2.74
C ASN A 283 -13.60 -3.47 3.29
N SER A 284 -12.81 -3.76 4.33
CA SER A 284 -11.83 -2.84 4.92
C SER A 284 -10.43 -3.04 4.32
N SER A 285 -9.56 -2.03 4.47
CA SER A 285 -8.12 -2.18 4.19
C SER A 285 -7.44 -3.20 5.10
N ALA A 286 -7.98 -3.47 6.29
CA ALA A 286 -7.44 -4.44 7.22
C ALA A 286 -7.48 -5.87 6.65
N PHE A 287 -8.53 -6.25 5.92
CA PHE A 287 -8.62 -7.57 5.26
C PHE A 287 -7.59 -7.75 4.13
N VAL A 288 -7.08 -6.67 3.55
CA VAL A 288 -6.01 -6.73 2.55
C VAL A 288 -4.66 -7.04 3.20
N GLY A 289 -4.35 -6.44 4.34
CA GLY A 289 -3.11 -6.69 5.08
C GLY A 289 -3.16 -7.95 5.98
N PHE A 290 -4.36 -8.30 6.44
CA PHE A 290 -4.64 -9.39 7.38
C PHE A 290 -5.89 -10.16 6.90
N PRO A 291 -5.79 -10.98 5.85
CA PRO A 291 -6.92 -11.79 5.40
C PRO A 291 -7.28 -12.83 6.47
N LEU A 292 -8.59 -13.01 6.72
CA LEU A 292 -9.17 -14.04 7.57
C LEU A 292 -10.26 -14.80 6.82
N ALA A 293 -10.52 -16.04 7.22
CA ALA A 293 -11.71 -16.75 6.75
C ALA A 293 -12.99 -16.14 7.34
N GLU A 294 -14.10 -16.22 6.60
CA GLU A 294 -15.40 -15.70 7.04
C GLU A 294 -15.81 -16.25 8.42
N GLN A 295 -15.60 -17.55 8.64
CA GLN A 295 -15.93 -18.22 9.90
C GLN A 295 -15.11 -17.65 11.07
N GLU A 296 -13.84 -17.32 10.87
CA GLU A 296 -12.97 -16.72 11.91
C GLU A 296 -13.43 -15.29 12.25
N ALA A 297 -13.78 -14.49 11.25
CA ALA A 297 -14.31 -13.14 11.45
C ALA A 297 -15.65 -13.17 12.22
N ARG A 298 -16.57 -14.07 11.83
CA ARG A 298 -17.87 -14.24 12.51
C ARG A 298 -17.73 -14.79 13.93
N GLN A 299 -16.81 -15.72 14.18
CA GLN A 299 -16.51 -16.22 15.54
C GLN A 299 -16.00 -15.13 16.47
N ARG A 300 -15.34 -14.09 15.94
CA ARG A 300 -14.91 -12.91 16.70
C ARG A 300 -15.99 -11.83 16.84
N GLY A 301 -17.21 -12.07 16.33
CA GLY A 301 -18.31 -11.11 16.33
C GLY A 301 -18.17 -9.97 15.33
N TRP A 302 -17.28 -10.07 14.34
CA TRP A 302 -17.00 -8.97 13.40
C TRP A 302 -17.96 -8.99 12.22
N HIS A 303 -18.35 -7.80 11.75
CA HIS A 303 -19.22 -7.64 10.59
C HIS A 303 -18.57 -8.21 9.31
N TRP A 304 -19.30 -9.05 8.59
CA TRP A 304 -18.91 -9.62 7.29
C TRP A 304 -20.00 -9.34 6.27
N GLN A 305 -19.64 -8.67 5.18
CA GLN A 305 -20.55 -8.35 4.09
C GLN A 305 -20.56 -9.52 3.10
N ASN A 306 -21.70 -10.20 2.99
CA ASN A 306 -21.90 -11.21 1.95
C ASN A 306 -21.81 -10.56 0.57
N GLU A 307 -21.47 -11.33 -0.48
CA GLU A 307 -21.56 -10.81 -1.83
C GLU A 307 -23.02 -10.39 -2.13
N VAL A 308 -23.19 -9.12 -2.47
CA VAL A 308 -24.48 -8.59 -2.94
C VAL A 308 -24.55 -8.90 -4.43
N GLU A 309 -25.61 -9.58 -4.86
CA GLU A 309 -25.84 -9.79 -6.30
C GLU A 309 -25.98 -8.44 -7.01
N SER A 310 -25.34 -8.34 -8.17
CA SER A 310 -25.32 -7.12 -8.94
C SER A 310 -26.65 -6.92 -9.68
N GLU A 311 -27.41 -5.89 -9.30
CA GLU A 311 -28.66 -5.50 -9.99
C GLU A 311 -28.45 -5.04 -11.46
N LEU A 312 -27.20 -4.89 -11.93
CA LEU A 312 -26.90 -4.62 -13.34
C LEU A 312 -27.29 -5.79 -14.24
N ASP A 313 -28.41 -5.60 -14.95
CA ASP A 313 -28.79 -6.40 -16.11
C ASP A 313 -27.77 -6.21 -17.26
N LEU A 314 -26.82 -7.14 -17.36
CA LEU A 314 -25.78 -7.15 -18.38
C LEU A 314 -26.30 -7.37 -19.81
N SER A 315 -27.53 -7.84 -20.00
CA SER A 315 -28.11 -8.02 -21.35
C SER A 315 -28.31 -6.70 -22.09
N LYS A 316 -28.35 -5.58 -21.36
CA LYS A 316 -28.45 -4.21 -21.89
C LYS A 316 -27.13 -3.66 -22.47
N PHE A 317 -26.02 -4.40 -22.39
CA PHE A 317 -24.70 -3.94 -22.80
C PHE A 317 -23.99 -4.92 -23.73
N SER A 318 -23.11 -4.40 -24.60
CA SER A 318 -22.19 -5.23 -25.38
C SER A 318 -21.08 -5.77 -24.46
N ALA A 319 -21.35 -6.92 -23.84
CA ALA A 319 -20.40 -7.61 -22.97
C ALA A 319 -19.34 -8.36 -23.81
N LEU A 320 -18.06 -8.14 -23.50
CA LEU A 320 -16.91 -8.77 -24.14
C LEU A 320 -16.16 -9.63 -23.12
N GLN A 321 -15.96 -10.91 -23.41
CA GLN A 321 -15.18 -11.79 -22.54
C GLN A 321 -13.69 -11.52 -22.69
N ALA A 322 -12.91 -11.79 -21.65
CA ALA A 322 -11.45 -11.62 -21.64
C ALA A 322 -10.72 -12.24 -22.85
N LYS A 323 -11.17 -13.40 -23.33
CA LYS A 323 -10.65 -14.10 -24.51
C LYS A 323 -10.96 -13.40 -25.85
N ASP A 324 -11.96 -12.54 -25.88
CA ASP A 324 -12.44 -11.82 -27.07
C ASP A 324 -11.88 -10.37 -27.10
N ILE A 325 -11.10 -9.96 -26.08
CA ILE A 325 -10.32 -8.71 -26.09
C ILE A 325 -9.08 -8.91 -26.98
N PRO A 326 -8.82 -8.06 -27.99
CA PRO A 326 -7.65 -8.18 -28.87
C PRO A 326 -6.35 -8.40 -28.10
N ASP A 327 -5.49 -9.30 -28.60
CA ASP A 327 -4.25 -9.66 -27.92
C ASP A 327 -3.24 -8.50 -27.95
N ASP A 328 -3.10 -7.83 -29.10
CA ASP A 328 -2.26 -6.66 -29.30
C ASP A 328 -3.04 -5.35 -29.08
N ILE A 329 -2.44 -4.39 -28.37
CA ILE A 329 -2.98 -3.02 -28.25
C ILE A 329 -3.07 -2.30 -29.60
N ALA A 330 -2.26 -2.69 -30.60
CA ALA A 330 -2.34 -2.15 -31.95
C ALA A 330 -3.68 -2.49 -32.65
N ASP A 331 -4.31 -3.60 -32.28
CA ASP A 331 -5.56 -4.09 -32.87
C ASP A 331 -6.82 -3.56 -32.13
N VAL A 332 -6.65 -2.73 -31.10
CA VAL A 332 -7.73 -2.20 -30.27
C VAL A 332 -8.28 -0.89 -30.85
N ALA A 333 -9.55 -0.90 -31.27
CA ALA A 333 -10.31 0.28 -31.67
C ALA A 333 -10.92 1.03 -30.46
N ASP A 334 -11.31 2.29 -30.65
CA ASP A 334 -11.94 3.12 -29.59
C ASP A 334 -13.35 2.62 -29.19
N ASP A 335 -13.97 1.76 -30.00
CA ASP A 335 -15.26 1.11 -29.69
C ASP A 335 -15.22 0.23 -28.43
N ILE A 336 -14.03 -0.06 -27.90
CA ILE A 336 -13.81 -0.76 -26.64
C ILE A 336 -14.32 0.02 -25.43
N LEU A 337 -14.47 1.35 -25.55
CA LEU A 337 -14.97 2.24 -24.49
C LEU A 337 -16.48 2.10 -24.26
N ASP A 338 -17.22 1.69 -25.30
CA ASP A 338 -18.67 1.45 -25.23
C ASP A 338 -19.01 0.03 -24.72
N LYS A 339 -18.03 -0.87 -24.73
CA LYS A 339 -18.17 -2.28 -24.32
C LYS A 339 -18.03 -2.46 -22.81
N VAL A 340 -18.62 -3.53 -22.29
CA VAL A 340 -18.43 -3.99 -20.90
C VAL A 340 -17.48 -5.18 -20.92
N LEU A 341 -16.33 -5.06 -20.29
CA LEU A 341 -15.36 -6.15 -20.18
C LEU A 341 -15.71 -7.06 -19.02
N ILE A 342 -15.68 -8.37 -19.23
CA ILE A 342 -15.90 -9.38 -18.19
C ILE A 342 -14.55 -9.88 -17.67
N CYS A 343 -14.33 -9.74 -16.36
CA CYS A 343 -13.09 -10.11 -15.68
C CYS A 343 -12.84 -11.62 -15.70
N GLU A 344 -11.68 -12.07 -16.22
CA GLU A 344 -11.33 -13.50 -16.29
C GLU A 344 -11.19 -14.20 -14.93
N GLN A 345 -10.95 -13.45 -13.85
CA GLN A 345 -10.72 -14.00 -12.51
C GLN A 345 -11.96 -13.99 -11.60
N THR A 346 -12.89 -13.05 -11.83
CA THR A 346 -14.01 -12.81 -10.89
C THR A 346 -15.37 -12.78 -11.58
N ASN A 347 -15.42 -12.85 -12.92
CA ASN A 347 -16.60 -12.64 -13.76
C ASN A 347 -17.30 -11.27 -13.55
N LYS A 348 -16.72 -10.36 -12.76
CA LYS A 348 -17.32 -9.04 -12.50
C LYS A 348 -17.12 -8.12 -13.72
N PRO A 349 -18.16 -7.39 -14.13
CA PRO A 349 -18.08 -6.46 -15.26
C PRO A 349 -17.23 -5.23 -14.90
N PHE A 350 -16.51 -4.68 -15.88
CA PHE A 350 -15.85 -3.38 -15.79
C PHE A 350 -15.85 -2.66 -17.14
N ARG A 351 -15.44 -1.40 -17.13
CA ARG A 351 -15.22 -0.59 -18.34
C ARG A 351 -13.86 0.09 -18.26
N LEU A 352 -13.36 0.50 -19.43
CA LEU A 352 -12.18 1.34 -19.56
C LEU A 352 -12.61 2.80 -19.77
N THR A 353 -11.81 3.70 -19.22
CA THR A 353 -11.86 5.14 -19.53
C THR A 353 -11.01 5.44 -20.76
N LYS A 354 -11.29 6.57 -21.44
CA LYS A 354 -10.46 7.04 -22.57
C LYS A 354 -8.99 7.23 -22.15
N HIS A 355 -8.75 7.73 -20.94
CA HIS A 355 -7.41 7.89 -20.37
C HIS A 355 -6.67 6.55 -20.23
N GLU A 356 -7.31 5.49 -19.73
CA GLU A 356 -6.70 4.15 -19.69
C GLU A 356 -6.30 3.68 -21.09
N LEU A 357 -7.23 3.76 -22.06
CA LEU A 357 -6.96 3.33 -23.44
C LEU A 357 -5.78 4.08 -24.06
N ASP A 358 -5.71 5.39 -23.85
CA ASP A 358 -4.63 6.21 -24.38
C ASP A 358 -3.30 5.94 -23.67
N PHE A 359 -3.29 5.69 -22.36
CA PHE A 359 -2.12 5.23 -21.61
C PHE A 359 -1.61 3.88 -22.14
N TYR A 360 -2.49 2.90 -22.30
CA TYR A 360 -2.14 1.57 -22.84
C TYR A 360 -1.53 1.66 -24.23
N ARG A 361 -2.07 2.52 -25.11
CA ARG A 361 -1.52 2.78 -26.46
C ARG A 361 -0.17 3.50 -26.41
N GLN A 362 -0.05 4.57 -25.62
CA GLN A 362 1.17 5.36 -25.46
C GLN A 362 2.35 4.49 -25.00
N HIS A 363 2.10 3.59 -24.05
CA HIS A 363 3.12 2.71 -23.49
C HIS A 363 3.24 1.35 -24.20
N LYS A 364 2.47 1.10 -25.26
CA LYS A 364 2.43 -0.15 -26.02
C LYS A 364 2.23 -1.37 -25.10
N LEU A 365 1.15 -1.32 -24.32
CA LEU A 365 0.73 -2.37 -23.39
C LEU A 365 -0.68 -2.87 -23.75
N PRO A 366 -0.96 -4.18 -23.66
CA PRO A 366 -2.27 -4.76 -23.94
C PRO A 366 -3.32 -4.25 -22.96
N LEU A 367 -4.58 -4.24 -23.42
CA LEU A 367 -5.69 -4.01 -22.53
C LEU A 367 -5.81 -5.14 -21.47
N PRO A 368 -6.16 -4.78 -20.22
CA PRO A 368 -6.27 -5.72 -19.12
C PRO A 368 -7.52 -6.60 -19.23
N ALA A 369 -7.35 -7.90 -19.02
CA ALA A 369 -8.43 -8.88 -18.92
C ALA A 369 -9.02 -9.02 -17.49
N VAL A 370 -8.44 -8.30 -16.53
CA VAL A 370 -8.74 -8.39 -15.09
C VAL A 370 -9.29 -7.06 -14.59
N HIS A 371 -10.39 -7.11 -13.84
CA HIS A 371 -11.04 -5.96 -13.21
C HIS A 371 -10.05 -5.13 -12.38
N PRO A 372 -10.04 -3.78 -12.44
CA PRO A 372 -9.04 -2.95 -11.76
C PRO A 372 -8.86 -3.25 -10.26
N LEU A 373 -9.96 -3.37 -9.49
CA LEU A 373 -9.89 -3.79 -8.08
C LEU A 373 -9.21 -5.15 -7.86
N GLN A 374 -9.35 -6.10 -8.80
CA GLN A 374 -8.66 -7.38 -8.71
C GLN A 374 -7.18 -7.26 -9.09
N ARG A 375 -6.82 -6.38 -10.05
CA ARG A 375 -5.41 -6.05 -10.34
C ARG A 375 -4.72 -5.45 -9.10
N ILE A 376 -5.39 -4.52 -8.42
CA ILE A 376 -4.97 -3.97 -7.12
C ILE A 376 -4.73 -5.11 -6.11
N LYS A 377 -5.69 -6.01 -5.91
CA LYS A 377 -5.54 -7.16 -4.99
C LYS A 377 -4.37 -8.07 -5.36
N ASN A 378 -4.18 -8.35 -6.65
CA ASN A 378 -3.08 -9.19 -7.13
C ASN A 378 -1.71 -8.56 -6.83
N ARG A 379 -1.57 -7.22 -6.95
CA ARG A 379 -0.35 -6.50 -6.54
C ARG A 379 -0.09 -6.55 -5.04
N PHE A 380 -1.12 -6.49 -4.20
CA PHE A 380 -0.94 -6.55 -2.74
C PHE A 380 -0.22 -7.83 -2.25
N VAL A 381 -0.20 -8.92 -3.03
CA VAL A 381 0.52 -10.18 -2.71
C VAL A 381 2.06 -10.02 -2.72
N PHE A 382 2.56 -9.05 -3.48
CA PHE A 382 3.98 -8.70 -3.56
C PHE A 382 4.39 -7.65 -2.52
N ARG A 383 3.43 -7.00 -1.87
CA ARG A 383 3.71 -6.16 -0.72
C ARG A 383 4.21 -7.03 0.42
N HIS A 384 5.22 -6.56 1.15
CA HIS A 384 5.55 -7.15 2.44
C HIS A 384 4.31 -7.11 3.35
N PRO A 385 3.87 -8.25 3.90
CA PRO A 385 2.81 -8.24 4.88
C PRO A 385 3.30 -7.56 6.16
N TYR A 386 2.37 -7.06 6.97
CA TYR A 386 2.64 -6.47 8.27
C TYR A 386 2.95 -7.55 9.32
N LYS A 387 3.97 -8.35 9.03
CA LYS A 387 4.39 -9.51 9.80
C LYS A 387 5.89 -9.73 9.58
N LEU A 388 6.59 -10.03 10.67
CA LEU A 388 7.93 -10.59 10.61
C LEU A 388 7.88 -12.04 11.09
N TRP A 389 8.67 -12.89 10.47
CA TRP A 389 8.91 -14.25 10.91
C TRP A 389 10.31 -14.37 11.53
N LYS A 390 10.46 -15.29 12.48
CA LYS A 390 11.78 -15.79 12.86
C LYS A 390 12.31 -16.63 11.71
N ASP A 391 13.52 -16.33 11.27
CA ASP A 391 14.11 -16.88 10.07
C ASP A 391 15.62 -17.11 10.28
N VAL A 392 16.26 -17.85 9.37
CA VAL A 392 17.67 -18.22 9.46
C VAL A 392 18.33 -17.91 8.12
N CYS A 393 19.36 -17.07 8.14
CA CYS A 393 20.07 -16.65 6.93
C CYS A 393 20.51 -17.87 6.09
N PHE A 394 20.05 -17.93 4.85
CA PHE A 394 20.28 -19.08 3.97
C PHE A 394 21.78 -19.38 3.78
N ASN A 395 22.62 -18.34 3.74
CA ASN A 395 24.08 -18.46 3.63
C ASN A 395 24.75 -18.78 4.97
N CYS A 396 24.80 -17.84 5.92
CA CYS A 396 25.61 -17.97 7.14
C CYS A 396 24.92 -18.64 8.34
N LYS A 397 23.66 -19.07 8.21
CA LYS A 397 22.84 -19.73 9.25
C LYS A 397 22.64 -18.93 10.55
N LYS A 398 22.90 -17.62 10.53
CA LYS A 398 22.57 -16.71 11.64
C LYS A 398 21.05 -16.55 11.76
N GLU A 399 20.53 -16.58 12.99
CA GLU A 399 19.15 -16.18 13.29
C GLU A 399 18.88 -14.71 12.93
N MET A 400 17.71 -14.44 12.37
CA MET A 400 17.26 -13.14 11.94
C MET A 400 15.73 -13.03 12.01
N HIS A 401 15.20 -11.84 11.72
CA HIS A 401 13.78 -11.65 11.42
C HIS A 401 13.65 -11.19 9.98
N SER A 402 12.70 -11.78 9.23
CA SER A 402 12.48 -11.43 7.83
C SER A 402 11.02 -11.06 7.55
N GLY A 403 10.81 -10.20 6.57
CA GLY A 403 9.48 -9.85 6.02
C GLY A 403 8.98 -10.85 4.97
N TRP A 404 9.61 -12.02 4.87
CA TRP A 404 9.31 -13.06 3.87
C TRP A 404 8.61 -14.22 4.54
N ASP A 405 7.50 -14.67 3.96
CA ASP A 405 6.77 -15.84 4.46
C ASP A 405 7.60 -17.12 4.23
N PRO A 406 7.97 -17.87 5.29
CA PRO A 406 8.71 -19.13 5.16
C PRO A 406 8.01 -20.17 4.28
N ALA A 407 6.68 -20.10 4.12
CA ALA A 407 5.93 -20.96 3.22
C ALA A 407 6.33 -20.77 1.74
N LYS A 408 6.81 -19.57 1.36
CA LYS A 408 7.31 -19.27 0.01
C LYS A 408 8.72 -19.83 -0.26
N LYS A 409 9.45 -20.27 0.77
CA LYS A 409 10.78 -20.93 0.67
C LYS A 409 11.86 -20.14 -0.09
N TYR A 410 11.79 -18.81 -0.05
CA TYR A 410 12.78 -17.94 -0.71
C TYR A 410 14.18 -18.04 -0.09
N LYS A 411 15.20 -17.71 -0.88
CA LYS A 411 16.60 -17.59 -0.41
C LYS A 411 16.79 -16.26 0.31
N VAL A 412 16.40 -16.20 1.59
CA VAL A 412 16.55 -15.00 2.41
C VAL A 412 17.96 -14.92 3.02
N TYR A 413 18.67 -13.82 2.76
CA TYR A 413 20.01 -13.55 3.25
C TYR A 413 19.95 -12.39 4.25
N CYS A 414 20.66 -12.52 5.37
CA CYS A 414 20.90 -11.36 6.23
C CYS A 414 21.71 -10.29 5.48
N GLU A 415 21.53 -9.02 5.83
CA GLU A 415 22.21 -7.87 5.21
C GLU A 415 23.70 -8.12 4.86
N THR A 416 24.51 -8.62 5.79
CA THR A 416 25.95 -8.85 5.58
C THR A 416 26.26 -9.91 4.52
N CYS A 417 25.38 -10.89 4.34
CA CYS A 417 25.48 -11.87 3.25
C CYS A 417 24.92 -11.28 1.95
N TYR A 418 23.76 -10.62 2.02
CA TYR A 418 23.11 -10.01 0.87
C TYR A 418 24.02 -8.99 0.14
N LEU A 419 24.70 -8.12 0.91
CA LEU A 419 25.63 -7.10 0.38
C LEU A 419 26.87 -7.66 -0.33
N LYS A 420 27.13 -8.98 -0.25
CA LYS A 420 28.22 -9.65 -0.98
C LYS A 420 27.80 -10.21 -2.33
N GLU A 421 26.50 -10.37 -2.55
CA GLU A 421 25.93 -11.01 -3.74
C GLU A 421 25.31 -10.01 -4.73
N VAL A 422 25.02 -8.78 -4.28
CA VAL A 422 24.58 -7.69 -5.18
C VAL A 422 25.72 -7.25 -6.10
N VAL A 423 25.41 -7.06 -7.38
CA VAL A 423 26.42 -6.95 -8.47
C VAL A 423 26.44 -5.58 -9.10
#